data_AF-A0A9P1N5N2-F1
#
_entry.id   AF-A0A9P1N5N2-F1
#
_cell.length_a   1.000
_cell.length_b   1.000
_cell.length_c   1.000
_cell.angle_alpha   90.00
_cell.angle_beta   90.00
_cell.angle_gamma   90.00
#
_symmetry.space_group_name_H-M   'P 1'
#
loop_
_entity.id
_entity.type
_entity.pdbx_description
1 polymer ?
#
loop_
_entity_poly.entity_id
_entity_poly.type
_entity_poly.pdbx_seq_one_letter_code
_entity_poly.pdbx_strand_id
1 'polypeptide(L)'
;MSVFLTVFLYSVTSSLFFPVFQSLVFFKSCISIANSTDPNYCYDREASAKNEAIHTLSNMVLLVSSSGLCITAFFTSRYVGRLSDIKSRKLALLIPFFGLILADLSIIVQVVIPEIPPYFFILSEIIFGLFGGYMSITSCAFAIISSYHKDPRERAKVIARMEGNVAFGSMVGFLISSQLDRTDYLGMCGLILIAHIGAFISAMFVKDEPKISETNAIQTSNKPSIFTSTSIFTGKSYDTKKSLCILYFSFALSYFAFIDTTLAIFGLVTRSIGRAWYAFAWNDIGIYSVVFFEMFSKFPATSLRSLISTNVAENERGAAFALVAVIEAFCNLTSSVIFHGLFPLTISFCPELSFYVMPLIIVPAIILMGLNRKMLEHPTKEQLAEIREAAANEKPETERLTENVVA
;
A
#
# COMPACT_ATOMS: atom_id res chain seq x y z
N MET A 1 8.62 -20.42 0.73
CA MET A 1 9.87 -19.77 0.31
C MET A 1 9.65 -18.80 -0.83
N SER A 2 9.06 -19.22 -1.96
CA SER A 2 8.96 -18.39 -3.18
C SER A 2 8.31 -17.02 -2.96
N VAL A 3 7.21 -16.93 -2.19
CA VAL A 3 6.55 -15.64 -1.89
C VAL A 3 7.47 -14.65 -1.16
N PHE A 4 8.31 -15.13 -0.23
CA PHE A 4 9.26 -14.25 0.46
C PHE A 4 10.29 -13.66 -0.51
N LEU A 5 10.80 -14.47 -1.44
CA LEU A 5 11.74 -14.01 -2.46
C LEU A 5 11.08 -13.01 -3.42
N THR A 6 9.86 -13.30 -3.90
CA THR A 6 9.07 -12.37 -4.71
C THR A 6 8.89 -11.02 -4.04
N VAL A 7 8.45 -11.01 -2.78
CA VAL A 7 8.19 -9.77 -2.03
C VAL A 7 9.50 -9.07 -1.67
N PHE A 8 10.58 -9.81 -1.39
CA PHE A 8 11.90 -9.25 -1.14
C PHE A 8 12.39 -8.46 -2.35
N LEU A 9 12.39 -9.10 -3.54
CA LEU A 9 12.81 -8.46 -4.78
C LEU A 9 11.96 -7.23 -5.11
N TYR A 10 10.64 -7.33 -4.93
CA TYR A 10 9.74 -6.18 -5.09
C TYR A 10 10.04 -5.04 -4.09
N SER A 11 10.42 -5.38 -2.84
CA SER A 11 10.76 -4.37 -1.84
C SER A 11 12.08 -3.65 -2.18
N VAL A 12 13.06 -4.39 -2.71
CA VAL A 12 14.31 -3.83 -3.24
C VAL A 12 14.00 -2.85 -4.37
N THR A 13 13.22 -3.28 -5.38
CA THR A 13 12.94 -2.45 -6.55
C THR A 13 12.08 -1.24 -6.20
N SER A 14 11.05 -1.37 -5.37
CA SER A 14 10.21 -0.22 -4.97
C SER A 14 10.99 0.85 -4.22
N SER A 15 11.92 0.46 -3.35
CA SER A 15 12.74 1.40 -2.58
C SER A 15 13.90 1.98 -3.40
N LEU A 16 14.37 1.26 -4.41
CA LEU A 16 15.28 1.76 -5.43
C LEU A 16 14.57 2.76 -6.37
N PHE A 17 13.36 2.43 -6.81
CA PHE A 17 12.57 3.20 -7.77
C PHE A 17 12.23 4.59 -7.24
N PHE A 18 11.80 4.72 -5.99
CA PHE A 18 11.31 5.99 -5.44
C PHE A 18 12.29 7.19 -5.60
N PRO A 19 13.54 7.13 -5.08
CA PRO A 19 14.50 8.23 -5.26
C PRO A 19 14.98 8.38 -6.71
N VAL A 20 15.17 7.28 -7.45
CA VAL A 20 15.63 7.32 -8.84
C VAL A 20 14.59 7.98 -9.73
N PHE A 21 13.32 7.62 -9.57
CA PHE A 21 12.19 8.19 -10.30
C PHE A 21 11.98 9.65 -9.96
N GLN A 22 12.04 10.03 -8.67
CA GLN A 22 11.96 11.44 -8.26
C GLN A 22 13.08 12.28 -8.88
N SER A 23 14.32 11.79 -8.85
CA SER A 23 15.47 12.45 -9.47
C SER A 23 15.33 12.56 -10.99
N LEU A 24 14.83 11.50 -11.64
CA LEU A 24 14.62 11.46 -13.09
C LEU A 24 13.52 12.44 -13.54
N VAL A 25 12.41 12.52 -12.81
CA VAL A 25 11.33 13.50 -13.08
C VAL A 25 11.87 14.92 -12.95
N PHE A 26 12.68 15.19 -11.92
CA PHE A 26 13.33 16.49 -11.75
C PHE A 26 14.25 16.84 -12.92
N PHE A 27 15.12 15.90 -13.31
CA PHE A 27 16.03 16.08 -14.44
C PHE A 27 15.29 16.36 -15.75
N LYS A 28 14.24 15.59 -16.06
CA LYS A 28 13.41 15.82 -17.26
C LYS A 28 12.66 17.15 -17.21
N SER A 29 12.17 17.54 -16.04
CA SER A 29 11.49 18.83 -15.86
C SER A 29 12.45 19.99 -16.09
N CYS A 30 13.71 19.87 -15.67
CA CYS A 30 14.75 20.85 -15.93
C CYS A 30 15.03 21.02 -17.43
N ILE A 31 15.23 19.92 -18.17
CA ILE A 31 15.43 19.96 -19.63
C ILE A 31 14.23 20.59 -20.33
N SER A 32 13.01 20.22 -19.91
CA SER A 32 11.78 20.74 -20.51
C SER A 32 11.60 22.25 -20.32
N ILE A 33 12.03 22.81 -19.19
CA ILE A 33 11.91 24.25 -18.90
C ILE A 33 13.05 25.04 -19.54
N ALA A 34 14.26 24.50 -19.51
CA ALA A 34 15.41 25.12 -20.15
C ALA A 34 15.24 25.21 -21.68
N ASN A 35 14.34 24.40 -22.26
CA ASN A 35 14.13 24.27 -23.70
C ASN A 35 15.46 24.08 -24.45
N SER A 36 16.40 23.41 -23.79
CA SER A 36 17.77 23.20 -24.22
C SER A 36 17.99 21.72 -24.41
N THR A 37 18.63 21.36 -25.51
CA THR A 37 19.12 20.00 -25.78
C THR A 37 20.50 19.76 -25.17
N ASP A 38 21.10 20.75 -24.50
CA ASP A 38 22.38 20.59 -23.82
C ASP A 38 22.22 19.69 -22.58
N PRO A 39 22.79 18.47 -22.58
CA PRO A 39 22.68 17.53 -21.46
C PRO A 39 23.33 18.06 -20.18
N ASN A 40 24.25 19.02 -20.30
CA ASN A 40 25.04 19.53 -19.17
C ASN A 40 24.38 20.68 -18.43
N TYR A 41 23.33 21.30 -19.00
CA TYR A 41 22.66 22.45 -18.39
C TYR A 41 22.09 22.12 -16.99
N CYS A 42 21.53 20.92 -16.85
CA CYS A 42 20.93 20.43 -15.60
C CYS A 42 21.91 19.63 -14.72
N TYR A 43 23.21 19.63 -15.06
CA TYR A 43 24.23 18.92 -14.27
C TYR A 43 24.64 19.71 -13.01
N ASP A 44 24.58 21.04 -13.08
CA ASP A 44 24.69 21.89 -11.89
C ASP A 44 23.40 21.80 -11.06
N ARG A 45 23.42 20.87 -10.09
CA ARG A 45 22.30 20.61 -9.18
C ARG A 45 21.99 21.81 -8.29
N GLU A 46 22.98 22.66 -7.97
CA GLU A 46 22.75 23.78 -7.06
C GLU A 46 22.00 24.91 -7.75
N ALA A 47 22.41 25.26 -8.98
CA ALA A 47 21.70 26.25 -9.79
C ALA A 47 20.27 25.78 -10.13
N SER A 48 20.13 24.51 -10.53
CA SER A 48 18.84 23.91 -10.87
C SER A 48 17.90 23.81 -9.65
N ALA A 49 18.44 23.53 -8.47
CA ALA A 49 17.66 23.44 -7.24
C ALA A 49 17.09 24.79 -6.76
N LYS A 50 17.64 25.92 -7.22
CA LYS A 50 17.11 27.26 -6.89
C LYS A 50 15.92 27.67 -7.77
N ASN A 51 15.64 26.95 -8.85
CA ASN A 51 14.58 27.31 -9.79
C ASN A 51 13.22 26.74 -9.36
N GLU A 52 12.34 27.62 -8.90
CA GLU A 52 10.99 27.29 -8.44
C GLU A 52 10.11 26.63 -9.53
N ALA A 53 10.28 27.01 -10.80
CA ALA A 53 9.49 26.44 -11.90
C ALA A 53 9.78 24.95 -12.11
N ILE A 54 11.06 24.53 -11.96
CA ILE A 54 11.47 23.13 -12.07
C ILE A 54 10.85 22.31 -10.94
N HIS A 55 10.91 22.81 -9.71
CA HIS A 55 10.27 22.16 -8.56
C HIS A 55 8.75 22.06 -8.71
N THR A 56 8.11 23.11 -9.23
CA THR A 56 6.66 23.13 -9.44
C THR A 56 6.23 22.09 -10.48
N LEU A 57 6.89 22.05 -11.64
CA LEU A 57 6.59 21.08 -12.69
C LEU A 57 6.84 19.64 -12.21
N SER A 58 7.98 19.39 -11.54
CA SER A 58 8.35 18.07 -11.02
C SER A 58 7.33 17.57 -10.01
N ASN A 59 6.93 18.42 -9.06
CA ASN A 59 5.91 18.10 -8.06
C ASN A 59 4.55 17.81 -8.70
N MET A 60 4.16 18.58 -9.72
CA MET A 60 2.90 18.32 -10.45
C MET A 60 2.93 16.97 -11.16
N VAL A 61 4.03 16.63 -11.85
CA VAL A 61 4.17 15.32 -12.49
C VAL A 61 4.12 14.19 -11.47
N LEU A 62 4.83 14.31 -10.34
CA LEU A 62 4.82 13.29 -9.28
C LEU A 62 3.42 13.12 -8.65
N LEU A 63 2.73 14.22 -8.40
CA LEU A 63 1.38 14.22 -7.83
C LEU A 63 0.38 13.54 -8.78
N VAL A 64 0.38 13.91 -10.06
CA VAL A 64 -0.55 13.34 -11.05
C VAL A 64 -0.24 11.88 -11.32
N SER A 65 1.04 11.52 -11.41
CA SER A 65 1.49 10.12 -11.53
C SER A 65 1.02 9.26 -10.36
N SER A 66 1.25 9.71 -9.12
CA SER A 66 0.82 9.00 -7.90
C SER A 66 -0.70 8.89 -7.81
N SER A 67 -1.41 9.95 -8.19
CA SER A 67 -2.87 9.97 -8.24
C SER A 67 -3.43 9.03 -9.29
N GLY A 68 -2.84 9.02 -10.49
CA GLY A 68 -3.19 8.12 -11.58
C GLY A 68 -3.02 6.65 -11.20
N LEU A 69 -1.89 6.30 -10.59
CA LEU A 69 -1.65 4.96 -10.03
C LEU A 69 -2.72 4.59 -9.01
N CYS A 70 -2.94 5.41 -7.98
CA CYS A 70 -3.84 5.07 -6.89
C CYS A 70 -5.30 4.93 -7.36
N ILE A 71 -5.78 5.83 -8.22
CA ILE A 71 -7.15 5.81 -8.75
C ILE A 71 -7.37 4.56 -9.60
N THR A 72 -6.48 4.28 -10.55
CA THR A 72 -6.64 3.13 -11.45
C THR A 72 -6.48 1.81 -10.67
N ALA A 73 -5.49 1.73 -9.79
CA ALA A 73 -5.26 0.57 -8.95
C ALA A 73 -6.40 0.34 -7.94
N PHE A 74 -7.09 1.37 -7.46
CA PHE A 74 -8.25 1.20 -6.58
C PHE A 74 -9.34 0.35 -7.24
N PHE A 75 -9.66 0.65 -8.51
CA PHE A 75 -10.66 -0.09 -9.26
C PHE A 75 -10.17 -1.49 -9.62
N THR A 76 -8.95 -1.62 -10.13
CA THR A 76 -8.43 -2.89 -10.65
C THR A 76 -8.02 -3.86 -9.55
N SER A 77 -7.46 -3.38 -8.43
CA SER A 77 -7.05 -4.21 -7.30
C SER A 77 -8.22 -4.96 -6.67
N ARG A 78 -9.43 -4.39 -6.72
CA ARG A 78 -10.67 -5.06 -6.31
C ARG A 78 -10.94 -6.32 -7.15
N TYR A 79 -10.78 -6.23 -8.47
CA TYR A 79 -10.96 -7.38 -9.37
C TYR A 79 -9.88 -8.43 -9.13
N VAL A 80 -8.63 -8.00 -8.96
CA VAL A 80 -7.49 -8.89 -8.65
C VAL A 80 -7.70 -9.59 -7.30
N GLY A 81 -8.20 -8.89 -6.28
CA GLY A 81 -8.54 -9.46 -4.97
C GLY A 81 -9.62 -10.53 -5.08
N ARG A 82 -10.72 -10.26 -5.79
CA ARG A 82 -11.78 -11.27 -6.02
C ARG A 82 -11.25 -12.48 -6.81
N LEU A 83 -10.37 -12.27 -7.78
CA LEU A 83 -9.70 -13.36 -8.50
C LEU A 83 -8.84 -14.22 -7.56
N SER A 84 -8.16 -13.56 -6.61
CA SER A 84 -7.37 -14.20 -5.56
C SER A 84 -8.23 -15.11 -4.68
N ASP A 85 -9.44 -14.67 -4.34
CA ASP A 85 -10.36 -15.39 -3.45
C ASP A 85 -11.19 -16.47 -4.16
N ILE A 86 -11.51 -16.32 -5.45
CA ILE A 86 -12.32 -17.31 -6.18
C ILE A 86 -11.45 -18.31 -6.96
N LYS A 87 -10.51 -17.83 -7.77
CA LYS A 87 -9.82 -18.69 -8.76
C LYS A 87 -8.46 -19.18 -8.26
N SER A 88 -7.54 -18.25 -8.02
CA SER A 88 -6.14 -18.59 -7.75
C SER A 88 -5.41 -17.40 -7.15
N ARG A 89 -4.76 -17.61 -6.00
CA ARG A 89 -3.98 -16.55 -5.34
C ARG A 89 -2.67 -16.29 -6.09
N LYS A 90 -2.10 -17.35 -6.67
CA LYS A 90 -0.94 -17.27 -7.57
C LYS A 90 -1.23 -16.38 -8.77
N LEU A 91 -2.35 -16.62 -9.47
CA LEU A 91 -2.71 -15.83 -10.64
C LEU A 91 -2.93 -14.35 -10.29
N ALA A 92 -3.60 -14.08 -9.16
CA ALA A 92 -3.80 -12.72 -8.68
C ALA A 92 -2.48 -11.99 -8.37
N LEU A 93 -1.45 -12.69 -7.88
CA LEU A 93 -0.12 -12.11 -7.65
C LEU A 93 0.65 -11.84 -8.95
N LEU A 94 0.45 -12.65 -10.00
CA LEU A 94 1.18 -12.48 -11.28
C LEU A 94 0.73 -11.26 -12.09
N ILE A 95 -0.55 -10.89 -12.02
CA ILE A 95 -1.14 -9.76 -12.76
C ILE A 95 -0.40 -8.44 -12.49
N PRO A 96 -0.20 -7.97 -11.24
CA PRO A 96 0.47 -6.70 -11.00
C PRO A 96 1.95 -6.70 -11.39
N PHE A 97 2.65 -7.85 -11.31
CA PHE A 97 4.03 -7.93 -11.80
C PHE A 97 4.13 -7.83 -13.33
N PHE A 98 3.13 -8.34 -14.06
CA PHE A 98 3.05 -8.11 -15.50
C PHE A 98 2.88 -6.62 -15.81
N GLY A 99 2.03 -5.92 -15.06
CA GLY A 99 1.88 -4.46 -15.15
C GLY A 99 3.16 -3.69 -14.84
N LEU A 100 3.92 -4.11 -13.82
CA LEU A 100 5.23 -3.52 -13.48
C LEU A 100 6.21 -3.63 -14.64
N ILE A 101 6.35 -4.81 -15.25
CA ILE A 101 7.28 -5.01 -16.37
C ILE A 101 6.90 -4.10 -17.56
N LEU A 102 5.62 -3.93 -17.85
CA LEU A 102 5.18 -3.01 -18.90
C LEU A 102 5.48 -1.54 -18.56
N ALA A 103 5.29 -1.15 -17.30
CA ALA A 103 5.64 0.19 -16.82
C ALA A 103 7.15 0.45 -16.90
N ASP A 104 7.98 -0.52 -16.49
CA ASP A 104 9.44 -0.42 -16.57
C ASP A 104 9.91 -0.23 -18.01
N LEU A 105 9.38 -1.01 -18.95
CA LEU A 105 9.70 -0.88 -20.37
C LEU A 105 9.33 0.52 -20.90
N SER A 106 8.17 1.04 -20.49
CA SER A 106 7.74 2.41 -20.82
C SER A 106 8.68 3.47 -20.25
N ILE A 107 9.18 3.30 -19.03
CA ILE A 107 10.12 4.23 -18.40
C ILE A 107 11.49 4.16 -19.07
N ILE A 108 11.98 2.97 -19.44
CA ILE A 108 13.24 2.81 -20.17
C ILE A 108 13.21 3.56 -21.51
N VAL A 109 12.11 3.47 -22.26
CA VAL A 109 11.93 4.25 -23.50
C VAL A 109 12.05 5.76 -23.22
N GLN A 110 11.47 6.23 -22.12
CA GLN A 110 11.56 7.65 -21.72
C GLN A 110 12.97 8.05 -21.28
N VAL A 111 13.75 7.16 -20.68
CA VAL A 111 15.15 7.44 -20.33
C VAL A 111 16.03 7.50 -21.58
N VAL A 112 15.80 6.62 -22.55
CA VAL A 112 16.60 6.55 -23.79
C VAL A 112 16.29 7.70 -24.74
N ILE A 113 15.08 8.26 -24.70
CA ILE A 113 14.64 9.39 -25.53
C ILE A 113 14.40 10.61 -24.62
N PRO A 114 15.43 11.46 -24.39
CA PRO A 114 15.33 12.61 -23.49
C PRO A 114 14.27 13.63 -23.91
N GLU A 115 13.99 13.74 -25.21
CA GLU A 115 13.05 14.69 -25.80
C GLU A 115 11.59 14.42 -25.40
N ILE A 116 11.29 13.20 -24.92
CA ILE A 116 9.94 12.88 -24.44
C ILE A 116 9.66 13.70 -23.17
N PRO A 117 8.56 14.48 -23.13
CA PRO A 117 8.26 15.33 -21.99
C PRO A 117 7.94 14.49 -20.73
N PRO A 118 8.15 15.06 -19.52
CA PRO A 118 7.98 14.32 -18.26
C PRO A 118 6.55 13.82 -18.00
N TYR A 119 5.53 14.33 -18.71
CA TYR A 119 4.13 13.89 -18.57
C TYR A 119 3.91 12.41 -18.94
N PHE A 120 4.78 11.80 -19.75
CA PHE A 120 4.64 10.37 -20.10
C PHE A 120 4.89 9.43 -18.92
N PHE A 121 5.52 9.89 -17.83
CA PHE A 121 5.66 9.09 -16.61
C PHE A 121 4.29 8.77 -15.98
N ILE A 122 3.30 9.65 -16.19
CA ILE A 122 1.92 9.44 -15.74
C ILE A 122 1.34 8.19 -16.43
N LEU A 123 1.64 7.99 -17.71
CA LEU A 123 1.16 6.82 -18.46
C LEU A 123 1.76 5.52 -17.89
N SER A 124 3.05 5.51 -17.56
CA SER A 124 3.72 4.33 -16.97
C SER A 124 3.07 3.92 -15.65
N GLU A 125 2.77 4.89 -14.78
CA GLU A 125 2.10 4.65 -13.50
C GLU A 125 0.64 4.20 -13.65
N ILE A 126 -0.09 4.76 -14.63
CA ILE A 126 -1.44 4.29 -14.98
C ILE A 126 -1.40 2.85 -15.49
N ILE A 127 -0.41 2.47 -16.31
CA ILE A 127 -0.24 1.09 -16.76
C ILE A 127 -0.08 0.18 -15.55
N PHE A 128 0.84 0.48 -14.62
CA PHE A 128 1.00 -0.33 -13.42
C PHE A 128 -0.30 -0.42 -12.59
N GLY A 129 -1.02 0.70 -12.46
CA GLY A 129 -2.27 0.75 -11.74
C GLY A 129 -3.40 -0.03 -12.40
N LEU A 130 -3.50 -0.09 -13.73
CA LEU A 130 -4.48 -0.93 -14.43
C LEU A 130 -4.33 -2.43 -14.16
N PHE A 131 -3.15 -2.87 -13.72
CA PHE A 131 -2.88 -4.26 -13.34
C PHE A 131 -2.92 -4.50 -11.82
N GLY A 132 -3.47 -3.56 -11.04
CA GLY A 132 -3.71 -3.71 -9.60
C GLY A 132 -2.74 -2.95 -8.70
N GLY A 133 -1.64 -2.42 -9.27
CA GLY A 133 -0.65 -1.65 -8.53
C GLY A 133 0.00 -2.42 -7.37
N TYR A 134 0.67 -1.68 -6.49
CA TYR A 134 1.32 -2.24 -5.29
C TYR A 134 0.32 -2.79 -4.27
N MET A 135 -0.93 -2.30 -4.30
CA MET A 135 -2.00 -2.76 -3.43
C MET A 135 -2.27 -4.25 -3.63
N SER A 136 -2.36 -4.70 -4.89
CA SER A 136 -2.57 -6.11 -5.21
C SER A 136 -1.38 -6.99 -4.81
N ILE A 137 -0.15 -6.51 -4.96
CA ILE A 137 1.05 -7.27 -4.58
C ILE A 137 1.07 -7.53 -3.08
N THR A 138 0.92 -6.46 -2.28
CA THR A 138 0.97 -6.54 -0.81
C THR A 138 -0.19 -7.37 -0.26
N SER A 139 -1.42 -7.09 -0.68
CA SER A 139 -2.60 -7.84 -0.24
C SER A 139 -2.52 -9.33 -0.59
N CYS A 140 -2.12 -9.68 -1.81
CA CYS A 140 -1.98 -11.08 -2.21
C CYS A 140 -0.86 -11.77 -1.43
N ALA A 141 0.28 -11.10 -1.22
CA ALA A 141 1.39 -11.67 -0.46
C ALA A 141 1.00 -12.02 0.98
N PHE A 142 0.36 -11.09 1.70
CA PHE A 142 -0.09 -11.33 3.07
C PHE A 142 -1.25 -12.34 3.14
N ALA A 143 -2.15 -12.35 2.15
CA ALA A 143 -3.19 -13.37 2.05
C ALA A 143 -2.59 -14.78 1.87
N ILE A 144 -1.66 -14.95 0.93
CA ILE A 144 -1.00 -16.24 0.66
C ILE A 144 -0.26 -16.74 1.89
N ILE A 145 0.53 -15.88 2.54
CA ILE A 145 1.37 -16.34 3.64
C ILE A 145 0.58 -16.68 4.91
N SER A 146 -0.53 -15.97 5.13
CA SER A 146 -1.42 -16.21 6.26
C SER A 146 -2.32 -17.44 6.08
N SER A 147 -2.53 -17.94 4.85
CA SER A 147 -3.31 -19.18 4.65
C SER A 147 -2.51 -20.45 4.92
N TYR A 148 -1.19 -20.41 4.74
CA TYR A 148 -0.34 -21.58 5.05
C TYR A 148 -0.30 -21.97 6.53
N HIS A 149 -0.85 -21.16 7.45
CA HIS A 149 -0.78 -21.40 8.88
C HIS A 149 -2.16 -21.29 9.51
N LYS A 150 -2.60 -22.34 10.22
CA LYS A 150 -3.89 -22.36 10.94
C LYS A 150 -3.80 -21.73 12.32
N ASP A 151 -2.69 -21.90 13.03
CA ASP A 151 -2.49 -21.32 14.36
C ASP A 151 -2.34 -19.79 14.27
N PRO A 152 -3.13 -18.99 15.03
CA PRO A 152 -2.96 -17.53 15.12
C PRO A 152 -1.54 -17.08 15.48
N ARG A 153 -0.85 -17.79 16.38
CA ARG A 153 0.49 -17.38 16.83
C ARG A 153 1.53 -17.57 15.73
N GLU A 154 1.47 -18.68 14.99
CA GLU A 154 2.36 -18.92 13.86
C GLU A 154 2.05 -17.98 12.69
N ARG A 155 0.77 -17.67 12.42
CA ARG A 155 0.38 -16.62 11.45
C ARG A 155 1.02 -15.28 11.78
N ALA A 156 0.92 -14.84 13.03
CA ALA A 156 1.52 -13.59 13.50
C ALA A 156 3.04 -13.56 13.28
N LYS A 157 3.75 -14.62 13.69
CA LYS A 157 5.21 -14.74 13.48
C LYS A 157 5.59 -14.66 12.01
N VAL A 158 4.83 -15.31 11.14
CA VAL A 158 5.14 -15.37 9.72
C VAL A 158 4.82 -14.05 9.01
N ILE A 159 3.77 -13.34 9.41
CA ILE A 159 3.49 -11.96 8.98
C ILE A 159 4.63 -11.03 9.42
N ALA A 160 5.09 -11.14 10.67
CA ALA A 160 6.21 -10.36 11.17
C ALA A 160 7.52 -10.64 10.40
N ARG A 161 7.79 -11.90 10.06
CA ARG A 161 8.92 -12.27 9.19
C ARG A 161 8.79 -11.66 7.79
N MET A 162 7.58 -11.61 7.22
CA MET A 162 7.34 -10.99 5.92
C MET A 162 7.60 -9.47 5.97
N GLU A 163 7.16 -8.80 7.03
CA GLU A 163 7.43 -7.37 7.24
C GLU A 163 8.92 -7.07 7.43
N GLY A 164 9.62 -7.90 8.21
CA GLY A 164 11.08 -7.84 8.31
C GLY A 164 11.78 -8.04 6.96
N ASN A 165 11.26 -8.94 6.13
CA ASN A 165 11.77 -9.19 4.77
C ASN A 165 11.52 -7.99 3.83
N VAL A 166 10.36 -7.33 3.93
CA VAL A 166 10.07 -6.07 3.22
C VAL A 166 11.05 -4.98 3.67
N ALA A 167 11.21 -4.78 4.97
CA ALA A 167 12.13 -3.76 5.51
C ALA A 167 13.59 -3.99 5.10
N PHE A 168 14.05 -5.24 5.13
CA PHE A 168 15.40 -5.62 4.70
C PHE A 168 15.60 -5.40 3.20
N GLY A 169 14.64 -5.79 2.37
CA GLY A 169 14.67 -5.48 0.93
C GLY A 169 14.70 -3.99 0.65
N SER A 170 13.90 -3.20 1.38
CA SER A 170 13.90 -1.74 1.25
C SER A 170 15.25 -1.11 1.58
N MET A 171 15.90 -1.57 2.65
CA MET A 171 17.24 -1.14 3.02
C MET A 171 18.25 -1.39 1.88
N VAL A 172 18.23 -2.59 1.29
CA VAL A 172 19.09 -2.93 0.14
C VAL A 172 18.77 -2.04 -1.07
N GLY A 173 17.49 -1.79 -1.35
CA GLY A 173 17.05 -0.90 -2.44
C GLY A 173 17.57 0.52 -2.30
N PHE A 174 17.47 1.12 -1.10
CA PHE A 174 18.00 2.46 -0.85
C PHE A 174 19.52 2.52 -0.96
N LEU A 175 20.24 1.49 -0.50
CA LEU A 175 21.69 1.41 -0.67
C LEU A 175 22.09 1.36 -2.15
N ILE A 176 21.39 0.57 -2.98
CA ILE A 176 21.63 0.56 -4.43
C ILE A 176 21.31 1.93 -5.04
N SER A 177 20.22 2.57 -4.62
CA SER A 177 19.81 3.87 -5.14
C SER A 177 20.84 4.98 -4.89
N SER A 178 21.59 4.89 -3.80
CA SER A 178 22.66 5.84 -3.47
C SER A 178 23.80 5.86 -4.50
N GLN A 179 23.92 4.82 -5.33
CA GLN A 179 24.95 4.69 -6.35
C GLN A 179 24.50 5.24 -7.72
N LEU A 180 23.40 6.01 -7.78
CA LEU A 180 22.84 6.56 -9.02
C LEU A 180 23.87 7.29 -9.87
N ASP A 181 24.74 8.11 -9.24
CA ASP A 181 25.76 8.89 -9.93
C ASP A 181 26.85 8.03 -10.62
N ARG A 182 26.96 6.74 -10.29
CA ARG A 182 27.93 5.80 -10.91
C ARG A 182 27.33 4.89 -11.97
N THR A 183 26.03 4.58 -11.88
CA THR A 183 25.36 3.58 -12.72
C THR A 183 24.45 4.21 -13.78
N ASP A 184 24.21 5.51 -13.69
CA ASP A 184 23.28 6.29 -14.50
C ASP A 184 21.81 5.81 -14.39
N TYR A 185 20.88 6.63 -14.90
CA TYR A 185 19.45 6.31 -14.88
C TYR A 185 19.12 5.03 -15.66
N LEU A 186 19.77 4.81 -16.81
CA LEU A 186 19.52 3.64 -17.65
C LEU A 186 19.92 2.34 -16.94
N GLY A 187 21.08 2.33 -16.27
CA GLY A 187 21.54 1.17 -15.51
C GLY A 187 20.61 0.87 -14.32
N MET A 188 20.16 1.89 -13.60
CA MET A 188 19.20 1.72 -12.50
C MET A 188 17.85 1.17 -12.97
N CYS A 189 17.30 1.70 -14.08
CA CYS A 189 16.06 1.16 -14.66
C CYS A 189 16.22 -0.29 -15.15
N GLY A 190 17.39 -0.62 -15.73
CA GLY A 190 17.71 -2.00 -16.14
C GLY A 190 17.76 -2.97 -14.95
N LEU A 191 18.37 -2.57 -13.83
CA LEU A 191 18.40 -3.36 -12.60
C LEU A 191 16.99 -3.59 -12.04
N ILE A 192 16.12 -2.57 -12.06
CA ILE A 192 14.72 -2.68 -11.64
C ILE A 192 13.99 -3.71 -12.50
N LEU A 193 14.10 -3.62 -13.83
CA LEU A 193 13.45 -4.54 -14.76
C LEU A 193 13.89 -5.99 -14.55
N ILE A 194 15.20 -6.23 -14.40
CA ILE A 194 15.75 -7.57 -14.16
C ILE A 194 15.20 -8.15 -12.85
N ALA A 195 15.15 -7.35 -11.79
CA ALA A 195 14.62 -7.77 -10.51
C ALA A 195 13.10 -8.03 -10.55
N HIS A 196 12.32 -7.24 -11.30
CA HIS A 196 10.89 -7.50 -11.52
C HIS A 196 10.64 -8.78 -12.33
N ILE A 197 11.45 -9.08 -13.36
CA ILE A 197 11.40 -10.36 -14.07
C ILE A 197 11.73 -11.51 -13.12
N GLY A 198 12.75 -11.37 -12.28
CA GLY A 198 13.09 -12.36 -11.25
C GLY A 198 11.96 -12.57 -10.23
N ALA A 199 11.30 -11.49 -9.81
CA ALA A 199 10.14 -11.54 -8.91
C ALA A 199 8.94 -12.25 -9.56
N PHE A 200 8.67 -11.97 -10.85
CA PHE A 200 7.63 -12.62 -11.65
C PHE A 200 7.90 -14.13 -11.77
N ILE A 201 9.13 -14.52 -12.12
CA ILE A 201 9.53 -15.93 -12.19
C ILE A 201 9.36 -16.60 -10.81
N SER A 202 9.82 -15.95 -9.74
CA SER A 202 9.65 -16.46 -8.37
C SER A 202 8.17 -16.61 -8.00
N ALA A 203 7.31 -15.68 -8.42
CA ALA A 203 5.87 -15.73 -8.21
C ALA A 203 5.22 -16.92 -8.95
N MET A 204 5.77 -17.33 -10.11
CA MET A 204 5.31 -18.53 -10.81
C MET A 204 5.56 -19.84 -10.02
N PHE A 205 6.50 -19.85 -9.07
CA PHE A 205 6.77 -21.00 -8.19
C PHE A 205 6.00 -20.95 -6.87
N VAL A 206 5.09 -19.99 -6.69
CA VAL A 206 4.19 -19.97 -5.54
C VAL A 206 3.17 -21.10 -5.69
N LYS A 207 3.06 -21.93 -4.65
CA LYS A 207 2.07 -23.02 -4.61
C LYS A 207 0.70 -22.41 -4.36
N ASP A 208 -0.23 -22.72 -5.25
CA ASP A 208 -1.64 -22.39 -5.04
C ASP A 208 -2.23 -23.39 -4.05
N GLU A 209 -3.02 -22.90 -3.11
CA GLU A 209 -3.71 -23.74 -2.16
C GLU A 209 -5.02 -24.20 -2.82
N PRO A 210 -5.30 -25.52 -2.92
CA PRO A 210 -6.53 -26.00 -3.52
C PRO A 210 -7.69 -25.52 -2.63
N LYS A 211 -8.50 -24.60 -3.14
CA LYS A 211 -9.74 -24.21 -2.47
C LYS A 211 -10.68 -25.41 -2.56
N ILE A 212 -11.12 -25.88 -1.40
CA ILE A 212 -12.19 -26.86 -1.33
C ILE A 212 -13.41 -26.19 -1.96
N SER A 213 -13.73 -26.60 -3.19
CA SER A 213 -15.00 -26.29 -3.79
C SER A 213 -16.04 -26.98 -2.91
N GLU A 214 -16.85 -26.21 -2.19
CA GLU A 214 -18.17 -26.70 -1.77
C GLU A 214 -19.03 -26.88 -3.03
N THR A 215 -18.61 -27.82 -3.87
CA THR A 215 -19.49 -28.48 -4.82
C THR A 215 -20.36 -29.39 -3.96
N ASN A 216 -21.48 -28.86 -3.47
CA ASN A 216 -22.75 -29.55 -3.17
C ASN A 216 -23.58 -28.78 -2.12
N ALA A 217 -24.07 -27.60 -2.47
CA ALA A 217 -25.35 -27.11 -1.94
C ALA A 217 -26.01 -26.18 -2.95
N ILE A 218 -27.03 -26.72 -3.62
CA ILE A 218 -28.09 -26.04 -4.37
C ILE A 218 -27.69 -25.47 -5.74
N GLN A 219 -27.68 -26.39 -6.72
CA GLN A 219 -28.10 -26.06 -8.09
C GLN A 219 -29.58 -25.63 -8.08
N THR A 220 -29.86 -24.34 -7.92
CA THR A 220 -31.03 -23.65 -8.51
C THR A 220 -30.90 -22.14 -8.26
N SER A 221 -30.35 -21.42 -9.25
CA SER A 221 -30.75 -20.06 -9.67
C SER A 221 -29.58 -19.34 -10.35
N ASN A 222 -29.73 -19.14 -11.66
CA ASN A 222 -29.05 -18.20 -12.55
C ASN A 222 -27.50 -18.13 -12.55
N LYS A 223 -26.92 -18.51 -13.71
CA LYS A 223 -25.53 -18.17 -14.10
C LYS A 223 -25.24 -16.70 -13.75
N PRO A 224 -24.25 -16.38 -12.90
CA PRO A 224 -23.95 -14.99 -12.61
C PRO A 224 -23.25 -14.40 -13.83
N SER A 225 -23.96 -13.48 -14.49
CA SER A 225 -23.41 -12.61 -15.52
C SER A 225 -22.19 -11.86 -15.00
N ILE A 226 -21.13 -11.86 -15.82
CA ILE A 226 -19.86 -11.13 -15.64
C ILE A 226 -20.07 -9.62 -15.37
N PHE A 227 -21.27 -9.09 -15.64
CA PHE A 227 -21.58 -7.66 -15.57
C PHE A 227 -22.45 -7.22 -14.37
N THR A 228 -22.88 -8.13 -13.49
CA THR A 228 -23.67 -7.74 -12.31
C THR A 228 -22.76 -7.42 -11.12
N SER A 229 -21.90 -6.40 -11.28
CA SER A 229 -21.00 -5.89 -10.22
C SER A 229 -21.57 -4.70 -9.44
N THR A 230 -22.89 -4.50 -9.50
CA THR A 230 -23.59 -3.44 -8.76
C THR A 230 -24.17 -3.92 -7.42
N SER A 231 -24.08 -5.21 -7.07
CA SER A 231 -24.79 -5.81 -5.93
C SER A 231 -24.21 -5.54 -4.53
N ILE A 232 -23.16 -4.72 -4.39
CA ILE A 232 -22.70 -4.31 -3.05
C ILE A 232 -23.46 -3.09 -2.55
N PHE A 233 -23.96 -2.23 -3.45
CA PHE A 233 -24.65 -0.98 -3.09
C PHE A 233 -26.02 -0.78 -3.74
N THR A 234 -26.37 -1.52 -4.79
CA THR A 234 -27.71 -1.42 -5.41
C THR A 234 -28.62 -2.51 -4.87
N GLY A 235 -29.79 -2.10 -4.36
CA GLY A 235 -30.81 -2.97 -3.78
C GLY A 235 -30.87 -3.01 -2.25
N LYS A 236 -29.90 -2.44 -1.53
CA LYS A 236 -29.87 -2.45 -0.06
C LYS A 236 -30.53 -1.19 0.53
N SER A 237 -31.41 -1.39 1.51
CA SER A 237 -32.21 -0.35 2.21
C SER A 237 -31.33 0.74 2.81
N TYR A 238 -31.89 1.94 3.02
CA TYR A 238 -31.20 3.11 3.63
C TYR A 238 -30.50 2.72 4.94
N ASP A 239 -31.12 1.87 5.76
CA ASP A 239 -30.53 1.36 6.99
C ASP A 239 -29.31 0.45 6.78
N THR A 240 -29.21 -0.28 5.68
CA THR A 240 -28.04 -1.11 5.37
C THR A 240 -26.86 -0.27 4.90
N LYS A 241 -27.10 0.86 4.22
CA LYS A 241 -26.04 1.83 3.86
C LYS A 241 -25.54 2.57 5.10
N LYS A 242 -26.44 2.94 6.01
CA LYS A 242 -26.10 3.49 7.34
C LYS A 242 -25.33 2.46 8.18
N SER A 243 -25.77 1.21 8.19
CA SER A 243 -25.11 0.10 8.90
C SER A 243 -23.75 -0.25 8.30
N LEU A 244 -23.55 -0.16 6.97
CA LEU A 244 -22.24 -0.28 6.32
C LEU A 244 -21.32 0.91 6.63
N CYS A 245 -21.81 2.15 6.64
CA CYS A 245 -21.01 3.30 7.07
C CYS A 245 -20.64 3.23 8.56
N ILE A 246 -21.57 2.76 9.40
CA ILE A 246 -21.32 2.47 10.81
C ILE A 246 -20.36 1.29 10.94
N LEU A 247 -20.42 0.27 10.07
CA LEU A 247 -19.48 -0.84 10.02
C LEU A 247 -18.10 -0.37 9.56
N TYR A 248 -17.99 0.56 8.61
CA TYR A 248 -16.72 1.16 8.18
C TYR A 248 -16.12 2.07 9.24
N PHE A 249 -16.96 2.87 9.93
CA PHE A 249 -16.54 3.71 11.04
C PHE A 249 -16.20 2.88 12.28
N SER A 250 -16.96 1.82 12.56
CA SER A 250 -16.73 0.83 13.62
C SER A 250 -15.57 -0.11 13.29
N PHE A 251 -15.30 -0.39 12.01
CA PHE A 251 -14.10 -1.09 11.55
C PHE A 251 -12.87 -0.18 11.62
N ALA A 252 -13.01 1.14 11.39
CA ALA A 252 -11.97 2.12 11.64
C ALA A 252 -11.75 2.40 13.15
N LEU A 253 -12.76 2.18 13.99
CA LEU A 253 -12.66 2.24 15.45
C LEU A 253 -12.13 0.91 16.02
N SER A 254 -12.49 -0.23 15.42
CA SER A 254 -11.95 -1.58 15.69
C SER A 254 -10.60 -1.85 15.02
N TYR A 255 -10.18 -0.98 14.09
CA TYR A 255 -8.81 -0.86 13.58
C TYR A 255 -7.83 -0.55 14.71
N PHE A 256 -8.30 0.19 15.72
CA PHE A 256 -7.58 0.43 16.97
C PHE A 256 -7.89 -0.67 18.00
N ALA A 257 -9.08 -1.28 17.90
CA ALA A 257 -9.64 -2.51 18.52
C ALA A 257 -8.69 -3.46 19.30
N PHE A 258 -7.66 -3.97 18.63
CA PHE A 258 -7.05 -5.23 19.09
C PHE A 258 -5.60 -5.39 18.63
N ILE A 259 -4.95 -4.28 18.29
CA ILE A 259 -3.51 -4.33 18.10
C ILE A 259 -2.91 -4.74 19.45
N ASP A 260 -1.80 -5.48 19.46
CA ASP A 260 -0.87 -5.43 20.59
C ASP A 260 -0.51 -3.95 20.79
N THR A 261 -1.36 -3.27 21.57
CA THR A 261 -1.63 -1.84 21.42
C THR A 261 -0.38 -1.09 21.85
N THR A 262 0.33 -1.69 22.79
CA THR A 262 1.66 -1.32 23.23
C THR A 262 2.67 -1.24 22.09
N LEU A 263 2.81 -2.26 21.23
CA LEU A 263 3.78 -2.27 20.13
C LEU A 263 3.43 -1.25 19.03
N ALA A 264 2.14 -1.07 18.73
CA ALA A 264 1.77 -0.05 17.74
C ALA A 264 1.84 1.37 18.29
N ILE A 265 1.43 1.62 19.55
CA ILE A 265 1.62 2.92 20.19
C ILE A 265 3.12 3.25 20.20
N PHE A 266 3.97 2.29 20.58
CA PHE A 266 5.42 2.47 20.56
C PHE A 266 5.91 2.88 19.17
N GLY A 267 5.56 2.12 18.13
CA GLY A 267 5.95 2.45 16.75
C GLY A 267 5.40 3.79 16.24
N LEU A 268 4.18 4.20 16.63
CA LEU A 268 3.60 5.49 16.27
C LEU A 268 4.28 6.67 17.00
N VAL A 269 4.64 6.49 18.27
CA VAL A 269 5.37 7.49 19.07
C VAL A 269 6.76 7.71 18.48
N THR A 270 7.53 6.64 18.24
CA THR A 270 8.88 6.79 17.68
C THR A 270 8.83 7.38 16.27
N ARG A 271 7.83 7.02 15.46
CA ARG A 271 7.59 7.64 14.14
C ARG A 271 7.26 9.14 14.27
N SER A 272 6.42 9.53 15.22
CA SER A 272 6.09 10.95 15.44
C SER A 272 7.33 11.76 15.82
N ILE A 273 8.17 11.21 16.70
CA ILE A 273 9.44 11.83 17.09
C ILE A 273 10.37 11.96 15.87
N GLY A 274 10.50 10.90 15.06
CA GLY A 274 11.32 10.93 13.84
C GLY A 274 10.86 11.98 12.82
N ARG A 275 9.54 12.14 12.63
CA ARG A 275 8.97 13.16 11.73
C ARG A 275 9.24 14.58 12.24
N ALA A 276 9.06 14.81 13.54
CA ALA A 276 9.37 16.08 14.16
C ALA A 276 10.87 16.40 14.08
N TRP A 277 11.73 15.39 14.16
CA TRP A 277 13.18 15.55 14.11
C TRP A 277 13.68 16.16 12.79
N TYR A 278 13.01 15.88 11.66
CA TYR A 278 13.35 16.52 10.38
C TYR A 278 13.29 18.05 10.43
N ALA A 279 12.40 18.64 11.24
CA ALA A 279 12.29 20.09 11.38
C ALA A 279 13.47 20.72 12.14
N PHE A 280 14.21 19.92 12.93
CA PHE A 280 15.35 20.38 13.73
C PHE A 280 16.69 19.90 13.19
N ALA A 281 16.73 19.22 12.05
CA ALA A 281 17.95 18.64 11.50
C ALA A 281 18.68 19.66 10.59
N TRP A 282 19.61 20.42 11.16
CA TRP A 282 20.39 21.46 10.45
C TRP A 282 21.66 20.93 9.76
N ASN A 283 21.98 19.64 9.94
CA ASN A 283 23.18 19.01 9.40
C ASN A 283 22.91 17.57 8.94
N ASP A 284 23.79 17.05 8.08
CA ASP A 284 23.64 15.71 7.49
C ASP A 284 23.54 14.62 8.56
N ILE A 285 24.38 14.69 9.60
CA ILE A 285 24.36 13.76 10.74
C ILE A 285 23.01 13.79 11.45
N GLY A 286 22.43 14.98 11.63
CA GLY A 286 21.10 15.17 12.21
C GLY A 286 20.02 14.51 11.38
N ILE A 287 20.07 14.63 10.05
CA ILE A 287 19.14 13.97 9.14
C ILE A 287 19.31 12.43 9.21
N TYR A 288 20.54 11.93 9.21
CA TYR A 288 20.80 10.48 9.32
C TYR A 288 20.36 9.90 10.66
N SER A 289 20.43 10.68 11.75
CA SER A 289 19.99 10.23 13.07
C SER A 289 18.48 9.93 13.16
N VAL A 290 17.66 10.43 12.23
CA VAL A 290 16.21 10.11 12.12
C VAL A 290 15.97 8.62 12.00
N VAL A 291 16.91 7.89 11.38
CA VAL A 291 16.82 6.42 11.20
C VAL A 291 16.62 5.70 12.54
N PHE A 292 17.22 6.21 13.63
CA PHE A 292 17.04 5.62 14.96
C PHE A 292 15.60 5.70 15.47
N PHE A 293 14.86 6.74 15.10
CA PHE A 293 13.46 6.93 15.50
C PHE A 293 12.50 6.18 14.56
N GLU A 294 12.80 6.14 13.26
CA GLU A 294 11.95 5.48 12.26
C GLU A 294 12.13 3.95 12.19
N MET A 295 13.14 3.36 12.84
CA MET A 295 13.38 1.90 12.78
C MET A 295 12.19 1.05 13.24
N PHE A 296 11.34 1.59 14.12
CA PHE A 296 10.14 0.90 14.65
C PHE A 296 8.86 1.25 13.90
N SER A 297 8.93 2.04 12.82
CA SER A 297 7.76 2.56 12.09
C SER A 297 6.87 1.50 11.45
N LYS A 298 7.37 0.25 11.27
CA LYS A 298 6.62 -0.88 10.69
C LYS A 298 5.80 -1.68 11.71
N PHE A 299 5.99 -1.44 13.02
CA PHE A 299 5.28 -2.16 14.08
C PHE A 299 3.76 -1.99 14.01
N PRO A 300 3.19 -0.78 13.79
CA PRO A 300 1.74 -0.60 13.70
C PRO A 300 1.12 -1.43 12.57
N ALA A 301 1.77 -1.44 11.41
CA ALA A 301 1.29 -2.14 10.22
C ALA A 301 1.34 -3.67 10.40
N THR A 302 2.41 -4.18 11.03
CA THR A 302 2.56 -5.62 11.34
C THR A 302 1.48 -6.10 12.31
N SER A 303 1.27 -5.34 13.40
CA SER A 303 0.26 -5.69 14.41
C SER A 303 -1.15 -5.68 13.82
N LEU A 304 -1.48 -4.68 13.00
CA LEU A 304 -2.75 -4.61 12.29
C LEU A 304 -2.99 -5.84 11.40
N ARG A 305 -2.00 -6.19 10.57
CA ARG A 305 -2.11 -7.34 9.64
C ARG A 305 -2.26 -8.67 10.37
N SER A 306 -1.52 -8.85 11.46
CA SER A 306 -1.64 -10.03 12.33
C SER A 306 -3.04 -10.16 12.92
N LEU A 307 -3.58 -9.06 13.41
CA LEU A 307 -4.90 -9.01 14.00
C LEU A 307 -6.00 -9.38 12.99
N ILE A 308 -5.99 -8.74 11.83
CA ILE A 308 -6.95 -8.98 10.76
C ILE A 308 -6.91 -10.46 10.36
N SER A 309 -5.71 -11.04 10.24
CA SER A 309 -5.58 -12.46 9.92
C SER A 309 -6.21 -13.38 10.95
N THR A 310 -6.32 -12.95 12.21
CA THR A 310 -6.85 -13.72 13.34
C THR A 310 -8.36 -13.61 13.46
N ASN A 311 -8.91 -12.43 13.20
CA ASN A 311 -10.33 -12.13 13.36
C ASN A 311 -11.18 -12.40 12.12
N VAL A 312 -10.55 -12.64 10.95
CA VAL A 312 -11.26 -12.89 9.69
C VAL A 312 -11.18 -14.38 9.31
N ALA A 313 -12.32 -14.89 8.82
CA ALA A 313 -12.46 -16.26 8.33
C ALA A 313 -11.49 -16.56 7.16
N GLU A 314 -11.02 -17.81 7.04
CA GLU A 314 -9.96 -18.20 6.08
C GLU A 314 -10.26 -17.86 4.62
N ASN A 315 -11.53 -17.96 4.23
CA ASN A 315 -12.06 -17.65 2.91
C ASN A 315 -12.15 -16.14 2.62
N GLU A 316 -12.15 -15.28 3.64
CA GLU A 316 -12.33 -13.82 3.51
C GLU A 316 -11.05 -13.02 3.80
N ARG A 317 -9.96 -13.69 4.21
CA ARG A 317 -8.68 -13.01 4.52
C ARG A 317 -8.13 -12.22 3.35
N GLY A 318 -8.26 -12.71 2.12
CA GLY A 318 -7.79 -12.03 0.92
C GLY A 318 -8.51 -10.69 0.72
N ALA A 319 -9.84 -10.70 0.78
CA ALA A 319 -10.66 -9.50 0.76
C ALA A 319 -10.31 -8.51 1.89
N ALA A 320 -10.07 -8.99 3.11
CA ALA A 320 -9.69 -8.12 4.23
C ALA A 320 -8.32 -7.45 4.02
N PHE A 321 -7.31 -8.19 3.56
CA PHE A 321 -6.00 -7.60 3.24
C PHE A 321 -6.05 -6.66 2.04
N ALA A 322 -6.90 -6.95 1.04
CA ALA A 322 -7.14 -6.04 -0.07
C ALA A 322 -7.76 -4.72 0.39
N LEU A 323 -8.71 -4.77 1.33
CA LEU A 323 -9.31 -3.58 1.91
C LEU A 323 -8.27 -2.72 2.65
N VAL A 324 -7.40 -3.34 3.45
CA VAL A 324 -6.32 -2.62 4.13
C VAL A 324 -5.39 -1.95 3.13
N ALA A 325 -4.98 -2.66 2.08
CA ALA A 325 -4.10 -2.12 1.06
C ALA A 325 -4.74 -0.92 0.34
N VAL A 326 -6.05 -0.98 0.10
CA VAL A 326 -6.83 0.14 -0.46
C VAL A 326 -6.87 1.34 0.49
N ILE A 327 -7.10 1.11 1.79
CA ILE A 327 -7.07 2.18 2.81
C ILE A 327 -5.67 2.81 2.88
N GLU A 328 -4.61 2.01 2.92
CA GLU A 328 -3.23 2.49 2.89
C GLU A 328 -2.95 3.34 1.65
N ALA A 329 -3.43 2.91 0.48
CA ALA A 329 -3.26 3.69 -0.74
C ALA A 329 -4.03 5.00 -0.74
N PHE A 330 -5.25 5.03 -0.18
CA PHE A 330 -6.01 6.26 -0.02
C PHE A 330 -5.31 7.23 0.95
N CYS A 331 -4.74 6.71 2.05
CA CYS A 331 -3.91 7.50 2.97
C CYS A 331 -2.67 8.05 2.27
N ASN A 332 -1.97 7.24 1.46
CA ASN A 332 -0.82 7.67 0.67
C ASN A 332 -1.21 8.74 -0.36
N LEU A 333 -2.35 8.59 -1.03
CA LEU A 333 -2.87 9.58 -1.98
C LEU A 333 -3.20 10.90 -1.27
N THR A 334 -3.90 10.83 -0.15
CA THR A 334 -4.25 12.01 0.66
C THR A 334 -2.97 12.72 1.14
N SER A 335 -1.99 11.96 1.61
CA SER A 335 -0.67 12.48 1.98
C SER A 335 0.03 13.14 0.78
N SER A 336 0.01 12.50 -0.39
CA SER A 336 0.60 13.03 -1.62
C SER A 336 -0.05 14.38 -2.01
N VAL A 337 -1.39 14.45 -2.03
CA VAL A 337 -2.12 15.69 -2.34
C VAL A 337 -1.80 16.79 -1.33
N ILE A 338 -1.79 16.48 -0.03
CA ILE A 338 -1.48 17.45 1.02
C ILE A 338 -0.05 17.95 0.86
N PHE A 339 0.95 17.07 0.82
CA PHE A 339 2.34 17.51 0.89
C PHE A 339 2.91 18.02 -0.44
N HIS A 340 2.52 17.45 -1.60
CA HIS A 340 2.91 18.03 -2.89
C HIS A 340 2.14 19.32 -3.21
N GLY A 341 0.95 19.52 -2.63
CA GLY A 341 0.24 20.81 -2.71
C GLY A 341 0.79 21.85 -1.73
N LEU A 342 1.13 21.44 -0.52
CA LEU A 342 1.64 22.31 0.54
C LEU A 342 3.08 22.78 0.28
N PHE A 343 3.93 21.91 -0.26
CA PHE A 343 5.35 22.22 -0.42
C PHE A 343 5.61 23.43 -1.35
N PRO A 344 5.03 23.54 -2.57
CA PRO A 344 5.20 24.71 -3.41
C PRO A 344 4.65 26.00 -2.78
N LEU A 345 3.59 25.91 -1.98
CA LEU A 345 3.00 27.07 -1.30
C LEU A 345 3.88 27.60 -0.16
N THR A 346 4.69 26.73 0.45
CA THR A 346 5.42 27.01 1.70
C THR A 346 6.90 27.25 1.50
N ILE A 347 7.46 26.83 0.35
CA ILE A 347 8.89 26.92 0.05
C ILE A 347 9.46 28.33 0.18
N SER A 348 8.65 29.38 -0.09
CA SER A 348 9.10 30.78 -0.06
C SER A 348 9.17 31.39 1.34
N PHE A 349 8.42 30.87 2.33
CA PHE A 349 8.32 31.49 3.66
C PHE A 349 8.58 30.54 4.85
N CYS A 350 8.32 29.24 4.72
CA CYS A 350 8.50 28.24 5.77
C CYS A 350 8.62 26.82 5.16
N PRO A 351 9.77 26.47 4.56
CA PRO A 351 9.97 25.16 3.95
C PRO A 351 9.84 24.00 4.96
N GLU A 352 10.03 24.26 6.25
CA GLU A 352 9.92 23.28 7.33
C GLU A 352 8.48 22.90 7.69
N LEU A 353 7.46 23.65 7.21
CA LEU A 353 6.07 23.49 7.63
C LEU A 353 5.54 22.07 7.44
N SER A 354 5.93 21.41 6.34
CA SER A 354 5.53 20.03 6.05
C SER A 354 5.97 19.06 7.16
N PHE A 355 7.14 19.28 7.75
CA PHE A 355 7.69 18.43 8.82
C PHE A 355 7.04 18.69 10.18
N TYR A 356 6.47 19.88 10.42
CA TYR A 356 5.65 20.14 11.62
C TYR A 356 4.26 19.52 11.51
N VAL A 357 3.66 19.52 10.32
CA VAL A 357 2.31 18.97 10.09
C VAL A 357 2.29 17.45 10.24
N MET A 358 3.32 16.74 9.75
CA MET A 358 3.42 15.28 9.84
C MET A 358 3.22 14.68 11.24
N PRO A 359 3.96 15.09 12.29
CA PRO A 359 3.77 14.54 13.64
C PRO A 359 2.43 14.94 14.24
N LEU A 360 1.92 16.14 13.95
CA LEU A 360 0.61 16.61 14.45
C LEU A 360 -0.55 15.72 13.97
N ILE A 361 -0.47 15.21 12.74
CA ILE A 361 -1.47 14.28 12.19
C ILE A 361 -1.44 12.92 12.91
N ILE A 362 -0.30 12.50 13.46
CA ILE A 362 -0.15 11.19 14.12
C ILE A 362 -0.64 11.23 15.57
N VAL A 363 -0.52 12.38 16.25
CA VAL A 363 -0.89 12.54 17.68
C VAL A 363 -2.32 12.09 18.01
N PRO A 364 -3.37 12.44 17.26
CA PRO A 364 -4.73 11.96 17.53
C PRO A 364 -4.85 10.43 17.54
N ALA A 365 -4.15 9.74 16.63
CA ALA A 365 -4.16 8.27 16.59
C ALA A 365 -3.51 7.66 17.84
N ILE A 366 -2.41 8.25 18.32
CA ILE A 366 -1.75 7.83 19.56
C ILE A 366 -2.68 8.02 20.76
N ILE A 367 -3.36 9.17 20.85
CA ILE A 367 -4.31 9.46 21.95
C ILE A 367 -5.48 8.48 21.92
N LEU A 368 -6.10 8.27 20.76
CA LEU A 368 -7.23 7.36 20.61
C LEU A 368 -6.85 5.92 20.99
N MET A 369 -5.68 5.43 20.56
CA MET A 369 -5.19 4.11 20.94
C MET A 369 -4.88 4.02 22.44
N GLY A 370 -4.24 5.04 23.00
CA GLY A 370 -3.88 5.10 24.41
C GLY A 370 -5.10 5.10 25.33
N LEU A 371 -6.12 5.91 25.01
CA LEU A 371 -7.37 6.01 25.78
C LEU A 371 -8.15 4.69 25.75
N ASN A 372 -8.19 4.03 24.59
CA ASN A 372 -8.96 2.82 24.43
C ASN A 372 -8.22 1.56 24.89
N ARG A 373 -6.90 1.60 25.13
CA ARG A 373 -6.03 0.42 25.41
C ARG A 373 -6.65 -0.70 26.26
N LYS A 374 -7.31 -0.35 27.38
CA LYS A 374 -7.95 -1.36 28.26
C LYS A 374 -9.08 -2.13 27.59
N MET A 375 -9.88 -1.45 26.77
CA MET A 375 -10.94 -2.05 25.94
C MET A 375 -10.35 -2.95 24.86
N LEU A 376 -9.13 -2.67 24.41
CA LEU A 376 -8.49 -3.34 23.28
C LEU A 376 -7.75 -4.62 23.65
N GLU A 377 -7.06 -4.60 24.79
CA GLU A 377 -6.23 -5.71 25.26
C GLU A 377 -7.05 -6.77 26.02
N HIS A 378 -8.19 -6.39 26.64
CA HIS A 378 -9.03 -7.29 27.44
C HIS A 378 -10.54 -6.98 27.29
N PRO A 379 -11.22 -7.51 26.25
CA PRO A 379 -12.68 -7.40 26.16
C PRO A 379 -13.35 -8.09 27.35
N THR A 380 -14.29 -7.40 28.00
CA THR A 380 -14.98 -7.87 29.22
C THR A 380 -15.87 -9.10 28.90
N LYS A 381 -16.14 -9.98 29.89
CA LYS A 381 -17.00 -11.16 29.68
C LYS A 381 -18.41 -10.82 29.16
N GLU A 382 -18.99 -9.71 29.60
CA GLU A 382 -20.27 -9.18 29.09
C GLU A 382 -20.18 -8.77 27.62
N GLN A 383 -19.06 -8.21 27.19
CA GLN A 383 -18.85 -7.79 25.80
C GLN A 383 -18.57 -8.98 24.88
N LEU A 384 -17.86 -10.01 25.38
CA LEU A 384 -17.77 -11.30 24.70
C LEU A 384 -19.14 -11.98 24.58
N ALA A 385 -20.05 -11.74 25.52
CA ALA A 385 -21.43 -12.20 25.45
C ALA A 385 -22.22 -11.38 24.41
N GLU A 386 -22.16 -10.05 24.43
CA GLU A 386 -22.81 -9.16 23.45
C GLU A 386 -22.32 -9.40 22.02
N ILE A 387 -21.02 -9.63 21.81
CA ILE A 387 -20.44 -9.96 20.50
C ILE A 387 -20.95 -11.33 20.03
N ARG A 388 -21.06 -12.31 20.93
CA ARG A 388 -21.63 -13.62 20.62
C ARG A 388 -23.13 -13.54 20.35
N GLU A 389 -23.85 -12.68 21.04
CA GLU A 389 -25.28 -12.42 20.85
C GLU A 389 -25.53 -11.68 19.53
N ALA A 390 -24.71 -10.69 19.20
CA ALA A 390 -24.75 -9.99 17.92
C ALA A 390 -24.43 -10.93 16.76
N ALA A 391 -23.43 -11.80 16.90
CA ALA A 391 -23.09 -12.82 15.91
C ALA A 391 -24.16 -13.94 15.80
N ALA A 392 -24.86 -14.26 16.90
CA ALA A 392 -25.97 -15.21 16.89
C ALA A 392 -27.25 -14.63 16.27
N ASN A 393 -27.46 -13.31 16.39
CA ASN A 393 -28.59 -12.59 15.81
C ASN A 393 -28.41 -12.30 14.30
N GLU A 394 -27.17 -12.39 13.78
CA GLU A 394 -26.90 -12.52 12.34
C GLU A 394 -27.16 -13.96 11.87
N LYS A 395 -28.43 -14.41 11.93
CA LYS A 395 -28.84 -15.63 11.23
C LYS A 395 -28.49 -15.50 9.74
N PRO A 396 -27.83 -16.49 9.13
CA PRO A 396 -27.63 -16.49 7.69
C PRO A 396 -28.99 -16.44 6.98
N GLU A 397 -29.07 -15.65 5.91
CA GLU A 397 -30.30 -15.38 5.12
C GLU A 397 -31.00 -16.68 4.65
N THR A 398 -30.27 -17.80 4.64
CA THR A 398 -30.74 -19.16 4.37
C THR A 398 -31.75 -19.69 5.39
N GLU A 399 -31.72 -19.28 6.67
CA GLU A 399 -32.69 -19.74 7.69
C GLU A 399 -34.00 -18.93 7.72
N ARG A 400 -33.99 -17.68 7.27
CA ARG A 400 -35.22 -16.86 7.18
C ARG A 400 -36.11 -17.26 6.01
N LEU A 401 -35.54 -17.93 5.00
CA LEU A 401 -36.29 -18.44 3.85
C LEU A 401 -36.92 -19.82 4.12
N THR A 402 -36.41 -20.60 5.08
CA THR A 402 -37.02 -21.87 5.49
C THR A 402 -38.16 -21.68 6.49
N GLU A 403 -38.11 -20.68 7.38
CA GLU A 403 -39.22 -20.37 8.30
C GLU A 403 -40.45 -19.78 7.57
N ASN A 404 -40.27 -19.05 6.46
CA ASN A 404 -41.37 -18.48 5.67
C ASN A 404 -41.96 -19.42 4.60
N VAL A 405 -41.47 -20.66 4.50
CA VAL A 405 -42.04 -21.70 3.61
C VAL A 405 -42.81 -22.76 4.42
N VAL A 406 -42.74 -22.73 5.76
CA VAL A 406 -43.41 -23.67 6.66
C VAL A 406 -44.49 -22.99 7.53
N ALA A 407 -44.75 -21.69 7.33
CA ALA A 407 -45.93 -20.99 7.84
C ALA A 407 -46.83 -20.58 6.66
#